data_AF-A0A9N9IUA2-F1
#
_entry.id   AF-A0A9N9IUA2-F1
#
_cell.length_a   1.000
_cell.length_b   1.000
_cell.length_c   1.000
_cell.angle_alpha   90.00
_cell.angle_beta   90.00
_cell.angle_gamma   90.00
#
_symmetry.space_group_name_H-M   'P 1'
#
loop_
_entity.id
_entity.type
_entity.pdbx_description
1 polymer ?
#
loop_
_entity_poly.entity_id
_entity_poly.type
_entity_poly.pdbx_seq_one_letter_code
_entity_poly.pdbx_strand_id
1 'polypeptide(L)' 'MKKPRIAVIGAGSSGLAATKQCLDDELEPVCFEQSSYTGGLWKYVDIDNTENKDPHSSIFKS' A
#
# COMPACT_ATOMS: atom_id res chain seq x y z
N MET A 1 -28.00 8.84 -3.96
CA MET A 1 -27.19 9.63 -3.01
C MET A 1 -25.73 9.53 -3.42
N LYS A 2 -24.90 10.57 -3.20
CA LYS A 2 -23.47 10.53 -3.53
C LYS A 2 -22.73 9.64 -2.52
N LYS A 3 -21.93 8.68 -3.02
CA LYS A 3 -21.16 7.78 -2.16
C LYS A 3 -20.01 8.55 -1.49
N PRO A 4 -19.70 8.29 -0.20
CA PRO A 4 -18.51 8.85 0.43
C PRO A 4 -17.23 8.40 -0.30
N ARG A 5 -16.32 9.35 -0.53
CA ARG A 5 -15.01 9.10 -1.13
C ARG A 5 -13.98 8.94 -0.02
N ILE A 6 -13.27 7.82 0.00
CA ILE A 6 -12.37 7.44 1.09
C ILE A 6 -10.93 7.44 0.60
N ALA A 7 -10.04 8.19 1.25
CA ALA A 7 -8.62 8.12 0.97
C ALA A 7 -7.97 7.04 1.85
N VAL A 8 -7.31 6.07 1.22
CA VAL A 8 -6.51 5.04 1.89
C VAL A 8 -5.03 5.32 1.63
N ILE A 9 -4.23 5.49 2.68
CA ILE A 9 -2.80 5.83 2.57
C ILE A 9 -1.95 4.60 2.85
N GLY A 10 -1.20 4.17 1.83
CA GLY A 10 -0.44 2.92 1.79
C GLY A 10 -1.26 1.77 1.22
N ALA A 11 -0.65 0.97 0.35
CA ALA A 11 -1.20 -0.27 -0.21
C ALA A 11 -0.49 -1.51 0.36
N GLY A 12 -0.06 -1.44 1.62
CA GLY A 12 0.34 -2.62 2.41
C GLY A 12 -0.85 -3.50 2.81
N SER A 13 -0.62 -4.52 3.64
CA SER A 13 -1.68 -5.43 4.11
C SER A 13 -2.89 -4.68 4.70
N SER A 14 -2.65 -3.70 5.58
CA SER A 14 -3.72 -2.92 6.20
C SER A 14 -4.48 -2.04 5.20
N GLY A 15 -3.78 -1.41 4.26
CA GLY A 15 -4.41 -0.56 3.25
C GLY A 15 -5.23 -1.34 2.23
N LEU A 16 -4.75 -2.51 1.82
CA LEU A 16 -5.50 -3.41 0.94
C LEU A 16 -6.74 -3.97 1.65
N ALA A 17 -6.64 -4.35 2.92
CA ALA A 17 -7.78 -4.78 3.72
C ALA A 17 -8.83 -3.66 3.88
N ALA A 18 -8.39 -2.44 4.21
CA ALA A 18 -9.26 -1.28 4.31
C ALA A 18 -9.95 -0.96 2.97
N THR A 19 -9.21 -1.03 1.85
CA THR A 19 -9.76 -0.82 0.50
C THR A 19 -10.82 -1.86 0.17
N LYS A 20 -10.55 -3.14 0.46
CA LYS A 20 -11.52 -4.23 0.26
C LYS A 20 -12.80 -4.02 1.07
N GLN A 21 -12.67 -3.67 2.34
CA GLN A 21 -13.82 -3.40 3.21
C GLN A 21 -14.64 -2.21 2.69
N CYS A 22 -13.99 -1.13 2.24
CA CYS A 22 -14.69 0.01 1.64
C CYS A 22 -15.52 -0.39 0.41
N LEU A 23 -15.02 -1.30 -0.42
CA LEU A 23 -15.76 -1.80 -1.58
C LEU A 23 -16.96 -2.66 -1.17
N ASP A 24 -16.80 -3.50 -0.12
CA ASP A 24 -17.88 -4.34 0.40
C ASP A 24 -19.00 -3.53 1.06
N ASP A 25 -18.64 -2.40 1.68
CA ASP A 25 -19.59 -1.41 2.23
C ASP A 25 -20.13 -0.44 1.16
N GLU A 26 -19.90 -0.72 -0.12
CA GLU A 26 -20.34 0.05 -1.28
C GLU A 26 -19.84 1.52 -1.33
N LEU A 27 -18.70 1.83 -0.72
CA LEU A 27 -18.04 3.16 -0.72
C LEU A 27 -17.15 3.37 -1.97
N GLU A 28 -16.58 4.56 -2.14
CA GLU A 28 -15.65 4.90 -3.24
C GLU A 28 -14.22 5.14 -2.71
N PRO A 29 -13.40 4.09 -2.54
CA PRO A 29 -12.02 4.24 -2.07
C PRO A 29 -11.07 4.71 -3.18
N VAL A 30 -10.09 5.53 -2.80
CA VAL A 30 -8.89 5.87 -3.58
C VAL A 30 -7.68 5.51 -2.72
N CYS A 31 -6.91 4.50 -3.17
CA CYS A 31 -5.71 4.03 -2.49
C CYS A 31 -4.47 4.68 -3.08
N PHE A 32 -3.66 5.31 -2.23
CA PHE A 32 -2.39 5.93 -2.60
C PHE A 32 -1.24 5.09 -2.07
N GLU A 33 -0.30 4.73 -2.94
CA GLU A 33 0.92 4.00 -2.60
C GLU A 33 2.10 4.78 -3.17
N GLN A 34 3.15 4.94 -2.35
CA GLN A 34 4.37 5.63 -2.77
C GLN A 34 5.18 4.76 -3.73
N SER A 35 5.18 3.45 -3.51
CA SER A 35 5.87 2.47 -4.34
C SER A 35 5.12 2.19 -5.65
N SER A 36 5.84 1.67 -6.65
CA SER A 36 5.25 1.12 -7.87
C SER A 36 4.59 -0.26 -7.69
N TYR A 37 4.51 -0.76 -6.46
CA TYR A 37 4.04 -2.11 -6.15
C TYR A 37 3.28 -2.14 -4.82
N THR A 38 2.23 -2.94 -4.74
CA THR A 38 1.40 -3.13 -3.54
C THR A 38 1.92 -4.25 -2.64
N GLY A 39 1.47 -4.32 -1.40
CA GLY A 39 1.89 -5.33 -0.42
C GLY A 39 2.78 -4.79 0.68
N GLY A 40 3.26 -3.55 0.58
CA GLY A 40 4.00 -2.87 1.64
C GLY A 40 5.25 -3.64 2.04
N LEU A 41 5.36 -4.04 3.32
CA LEU A 41 6.51 -4.79 3.84
C LEU A 41 6.76 -6.11 3.11
N TRP A 42 5.73 -6.75 2.54
CA TRP A 42 5.88 -8.04 1.85
C TRP A 42 6.66 -7.94 0.53
N LYS A 43 6.83 -6.74 -0.02
CA LYS A 43 7.70 -6.52 -1.17
C LYS A 43 9.14 -6.51 -0.68
N TYR A 44 9.92 -7.51 -1.05
CA TYR A 44 11.37 -7.43 -0.89
C TYR A 44 11.94 -6.34 -1.82
N VAL A 45 12.89 -5.55 -1.30
CA VAL A 45 13.62 -4.52 -2.06
C VAL A 45 15.09 -4.66 -1.71
N ASP A 46 15.94 -4.81 -2.74
CA ASP A 46 17.40 -4.76 -2.54
C ASP A 46 17.79 -3.35 -2.07
N ILE A 47 18.60 -3.26 -1.01
CA ILE A 47 19.16 -1.98 -0.55
C ILE A 47 20.33 -1.66 -1.47
N ASP A 48 20.20 -0.60 -2.26
CA ASP A 48 21.28 -0.07 -3.08
C ASP A 48 21.69 1.33 -2.59
N ASN A 49 22.96 1.69 -2.75
CA ASN A 49 23.50 2.98 -2.30
C ASN A 49 23.15 4.14 -3.26
N THR A 50 22.17 3.98 -4.14
CA THR A 50 21.81 4.96 -5.17
C THR A 50 20.38 5.46 -4.99
N GLU A 51 19.39 4.63 -5.32
CA GLU A 51 17.96 4.96 -5.34
C GLU A 51 17.22 4.38 -4.13
N ASN A 52 17.67 3.25 -3.57
CA ASN A 52 17.00 2.53 -2.49
C ASN A 52 17.84 2.49 -1.19
N LYS A 53 18.35 3.65 -0.76
CA LYS A 53 19.17 3.75 0.46
C LYS A 53 18.43 3.42 1.74
N ASP A 54 17.12 3.68 1.78
CA ASP A 54 16.26 3.46 2.93
C ASP A 54 14.86 3.01 2.47
N PRO A 55 14.70 1.75 2.04
CA PRO A 55 13.42 1.27 1.55
C PRO A 55 12.42 1.11 2.71
N HIS A 56 11.14 1.37 2.44
CA HIS A 56 10.05 1.12 3.40
C HIS A 56 9.99 -0.34 3.87
N SER A 57 10.40 -1.29 3.03
CA SER A 57 10.41 -2.72 3.37
C SER A 57 11.59 -3.08 4.27
N SER A 58 11.32 -3.87 5.31
CA SER A 58 12.34 -4.41 6.22
C SER A 58 12.57 -5.91 6.02
N ILE A 59 12.17 -6.49 4.88
CA ILE A 59 12.40 -7.91 4.56
C ILE A 59 13.81 -8.09 3.97
N PHE A 60 14.47 -9.18 4.36
CA PHE A 60 15.80 -9.57 3.87
C PHE A 60 15.76 -10.92 3.13
N LYS A 61 16.73 -11.16 2.24
CA LYS A 61 16.97 -12.49 1.65
C LYS A 61 17.53 -13.42 2.73
N SER A 62 17.04 -14.67 2.75
CA SER A 62 17.58 -15.76 3.60
C SER A 62 18.95 -16.21 3.13
#